data_AF-J3CXD9-F1
#
_entry.id   AF-J3CXD9-F1
#
_cell.length_a   1.000
_cell.length_b   1.000
_cell.length_c   1.000
_cell.angle_alpha   90.00
_cell.angle_beta   90.00
_cell.angle_gamma   90.00
#
_symmetry.space_group_name_H-M   'P 1'
#
loop_
_entity.id
_entity.type
_entity.pdbx_description
1 polymer ?
#
loop_
_entity_poly.entity_id
_entity_poly.type
_entity_poly.pdbx_seq_one_letter_code
_entity_poly.pdbx_strand_id
1 'polypeptide(L)' 'MARSLVFADFAQAFGFMAQVAVVAEKRDHHPEWRNVYNRVEITLTTHDVQGLSPRDLELARVIDAACDGRLQEVPA' A
#
# COMPACT_ATOMS: atom_id res chain seq x y z
N MET A 1 7.34 -0.82 9.27
CA MET A 1 6.41 0.33 9.47
C MET A 1 5.00 -0.19 9.29
N ALA A 2 4.01 0.26 10.07
CA ALA A 2 2.66 -0.29 10.02
C ALA A 2 1.57 0.80 9.97
N ARG A 3 0.45 0.51 9.29
CA ARG A 3 -0.72 1.40 9.15
C ARG A 3 -2.01 0.57 9.09
N SER A 4 -3.13 1.09 9.60
CA SER A 4 -4.46 0.52 9.39
C SER A 4 -5.38 1.55 8.73
N LEU A 5 -6.08 1.12 7.69
CA LEU A 5 -7.03 1.91 6.91
C LEU A 5 -8.43 1.32 7.05
N VAL A 6 -9.43 2.19 7.08
CA VAL A 6 -10.85 1.81 7.12
C VAL A 6 -11.57 2.53 5.99
N PHE A 7 -12.28 1.76 5.17
CA PHE A 7 -13.06 2.22 4.03
C PHE A 7 -14.56 2.15 4.35
N ALA A 8 -15.41 2.67 3.47
CA ALA A 8 -16.86 2.59 3.68
C ALA A 8 -17.38 1.14 3.57
N ASP A 9 -16.82 0.35 2.64
CA ASP A 9 -17.22 -1.02 2.35
C ASP A 9 -16.05 -1.85 1.78
N PHE A 10 -16.32 -3.13 1.52
CA PHE A 10 -15.33 -4.05 0.96
C PHE A 10 -14.92 -3.68 -0.48
N ALA A 11 -15.85 -3.18 -1.30
CA ALA A 11 -15.55 -2.85 -2.69
C ALA A 11 -14.55 -1.71 -2.79
N GLN A 12 -14.68 -0.69 -1.94
CA GLN A 12 -13.71 0.40 -1.82
C GLN A 12 -12.37 -0.07 -1.28
N ALA A 13 -12.36 -0.91 -0.23
CA ALA A 13 -11.12 -1.47 0.31
C ALA A 13 -10.37 -2.28 -0.76
N PHE A 14 -11.06 -3.15 -1.49
CA PHE A 14 -10.44 -3.96 -2.53
C PHE A 14 -10.03 -3.13 -3.75
N GLY A 15 -10.80 -2.10 -4.12
CA GLY A 15 -10.43 -1.15 -5.18
C GLY A 15 -9.12 -0.43 -4.86
N PHE A 16 -8.97 0.07 -3.64
CA PHE A 16 -7.71 0.63 -3.14
C PHE A 16 -6.56 -0.39 -3.21
N MET A 17 -6.79 -1.63 -2.74
CA MET A 17 -5.79 -2.70 -2.75
C MET A 17 -5.34 -3.00 -4.18
N ALA A 18 -6.27 -3.15 -5.13
CA ALA A 18 -5.95 -3.44 -6.52
C ALA A 18 -5.07 -2.35 -7.16
N GLN A 19 -5.33 -1.07 -6.85
CA GLN A 19 -4.51 0.03 -7.34
C GLN A 19 -3.08 -0.01 -6.78
N VAL A 20 -2.92 -0.26 -5.47
CA VAL A 20 -1.60 -0.40 -4.84
C VAL A 20 -0.84 -1.58 -5.42
N ALA A 21 -1.51 -2.73 -5.65
CA ALA A 21 -0.89 -3.93 -6.19
C ALA A 21 -0.22 -3.70 -7.56
N VAL A 22 -0.87 -2.95 -8.45
CA VAL A 22 -0.31 -2.62 -9.78
C VAL A 22 0.98 -1.81 -9.68
N VAL A 23 1.08 -0.89 -8.72
CA VAL A 23 2.28 -0.06 -8.53
C VAL A 23 3.37 -0.83 -7.78
N ALA A 24 2.99 -1.59 -6.76
CA ALA A 24 3.90 -2.46 -6.01
C ALA A 24 4.63 -3.44 -6.93
N GLU A 25 3.90 -4.08 -7.86
CA GLU A 25 4.46 -5.01 -8.84
C GLU A 25 5.47 -4.32 -9.77
N LYS A 26 5.13 -3.11 -10.28
CA LYS A 26 6.05 -2.34 -11.14
C LYS A 26 7.34 -1.95 -10.43
N ARG A 27 7.31 -1.82 -9.10
CA ARG A 27 8.45 -1.43 -8.27
C ARG A 27 9.20 -2.62 -7.68
N ASP A 28 8.75 -3.84 -7.94
CA ASP A 28 9.29 -5.06 -7.35
C ASP A 28 9.45 -4.94 -5.82
N HIS A 29 8.43 -4.36 -5.18
CA HIS A 29 8.38 -4.18 -3.73
C HIS A 29 6.94 -4.28 -3.25
N HIS A 30 6.64 -5.32 -2.48
CA HIS A 30 5.27 -5.68 -2.13
C HIS A 30 4.97 -5.37 -0.65
N PRO A 31 3.75 -4.91 -0.33
CA PRO A 31 3.34 -4.77 1.05
C PRO A 31 3.00 -6.15 1.65
N GLU A 32 3.21 -6.31 2.95
CA GLU A 32 2.47 -7.30 3.71
C GLU A 32 1.16 -6.67 4.17
N TRP A 33 0.02 -7.33 3.96
CA TRP A 33 -1.25 -6.81 4.43
C TRP A 33 -2.24 -7.88 4.88
N ARG A 34 -3.22 -7.44 5.66
CA ARG A 34 -4.39 -8.22 6.08
C ARG A 34 -5.64 -7.40 5.79
N ASN A 35 -6.56 -7.94 4.99
CA ASN A 35 -7.85 -7.32 4.71
C ASN A 35 -9.00 -8.10 5.37
N VAL A 36 -9.87 -7.38 6.09
CA VAL A 36 -11.11 -7.91 6.68
C VAL A 36 -12.23 -6.92 6.37
N TYR A 37 -13.11 -7.28 5.43
CA TYR A 37 -14.19 -6.41 4.95
C TYR A 37 -13.65 -5.04 4.53
N ASN A 38 -14.03 -3.98 5.24
CA ASN A 38 -13.64 -2.61 4.95
C ASN A 38 -12.33 -2.17 5.65
N ARG A 39 -11.61 -3.07 6.33
CA ARG A 39 -10.34 -2.76 7.02
C ARG A 39 -9.16 -3.36 6.27
N VAL A 40 -8.10 -2.58 6.09
CA VAL A 40 -6.81 -3.04 5.54
C VAL A 40 -5.70 -2.66 6.52
N GLU A 41 -5.02 -3.66 7.07
CA GLU A 41 -3.83 -3.51 7.90
C GLU A 41 -2.61 -3.77 7.03
N ILE A 42 -1.64 -2.85 7.03
CA ILE A 42 -0.49 -2.86 6.13
C ILE A 42 0.78 -2.78 6.95
N THR A 43 1.74 -3.66 6.64
CA THR A 43 3.10 -3.64 7.16
C THR A 43 4.08 -3.56 6.00
N LEU A 44 4.99 -2.60 6.06
CA LEU A 44 6.08 -2.44 5.10
C LEU A 44 7.42 -2.75 5.76
N THR A 45 8.21 -3.58 5.08
CA THR A 45 9.58 -3.93 5.40
C THR A 45 10.28 -4.35 4.11
N THR A 46 11.59 -4.17 4.05
CA THR A 46 12.42 -4.70 2.98
C THR A 46 13.13 -5.95 3.47
N HIS A 47 12.73 -7.11 2.95
CA HIS A 47 13.24 -8.41 3.41
C HIS A 47 14.75 -8.57 3.23
N ASP A 48 15.29 -8.09 2.11
CA ASP A 48 16.71 -8.21 1.76
C ASP A 48 17.65 -7.57 2.78
N VAL A 49 17.20 -6.49 3.42
CA VAL A 49 17.96 -5.76 4.45
C VAL A 49 17.45 -6.04 5.86
N GLN A 50 16.52 -7.00 6.01
CA GLN A 50 15.89 -7.37 7.28
C GLN A 50 15.41 -6.16 8.09
N GLY A 51 14.83 -5.17 7.41
CA GLY A 51 14.46 -3.91 8.04
C GLY A 51 13.87 -2.89 7.08
N LEU A 52 13.85 -1.64 7.51
CA LEU A 52 13.33 -0.55 6.69
C LEU A 52 14.34 -0.09 5.64
N SER A 53 13.86 0.22 4.46
CA SER A 53 14.62 0.87 3.40
C SER A 53 13.86 2.05 2.79
N PRO A 54 14.49 2.87 1.93
CA PRO A 54 13.79 3.89 1.14
C PRO A 54 12.62 3.34 0.30
N ARG A 55 12.67 2.07 -0.13
CA ARG A 55 11.57 1.44 -0.89
C ARG A 55 10.29 1.37 -0.07
N ASP A 56 10.40 1.15 1.24
CA ASP A 56 9.25 1.15 2.15
C ASP A 56 8.62 2.54 2.25
N LEU A 57 9.45 3.58 2.31
CA LEU A 57 8.99 4.98 2.31
C LEU A 57 8.32 5.36 0.97
N GLU A 58 8.87 4.91 -0.15
CA GLU A 58 8.32 5.16 -1.48
C GLU A 58 6.98 4.46 -1.69
N LEU A 59 6.86 3.20 -1.25
CA LEU A 59 5.60 2.46 -1.31
C LEU A 59 4.57 3.02 -0.33
N ALA A 60 4.98 3.53 0.82
CA ALA A 60 4.09 4.24 1.74
C ALA A 60 3.43 5.47 1.09
N ARG A 61 4.20 6.25 0.33
CA ARG A 61 3.66 7.41 -0.40
C ARG A 61 2.63 7.00 -1.46
N VAL A 62 2.85 5.87 -2.13
CA VAL A 62 1.86 5.30 -3.08
C VAL A 62 0.58 4.92 -2.35
N ILE A 63 0.70 4.26 -1.20
CA ILE A 63 -0.44 3.88 -0.36
C ILE A 63 -1.22 5.12 0.09
N ASP A 64 -0.54 6.18 0.52
CA ASP A 64 -1.18 7.43 0.94
C ASP A 64 -1.90 8.10 -0.25
N ALA A 65 -1.26 8.17 -1.41
CA ALA A 65 -1.87 8.70 -2.62
C ALA A 65 -3.07 7.86 -3.09
N ALA A 66 -3.00 6.53 -2.98
CA ALA A 66 -4.11 5.65 -3.33
C ALA A 66 -5.31 5.84 -2.40
N CYS A 67 -5.06 5.95 -1.11
CA CYS A 67 -6.09 6.21 -0.10
C CYS A 67 -6.83 7.53 -0.37
N ASP A 68 -6.12 8.53 -0.87
CA ASP A 68 -6.68 9.86 -1.13
C ASP A 68 -7.19 10.05 -2.57
N GLY A 69 -7.13 9.01 -3.42
CA GLY A 69 -7.54 9.10 -4.82
C GLY A 69 -6.59 9.91 -5.72
N ARG A 70 -5.33 10.12 -5.30
CA ARG A 70 -4.30 10.92 -5.96
C ARG A 70 -3.15 10.11 -6.55
N LEU A 71 -3.35 8.81 -6.82
CA LEU A 71 -2.31 7.93 -7.37
C LEU A 71 -1.63 8.46 -8.65
N GLN A 72 -2.33 9.24 -9.46
CA GLN A 72 -1.81 9.81 -10.69
C GLN A 72 -0.72 10.87 -10.46
N GLU A 73 -0.61 11.38 -9.23
CA GLU A 73 0.38 12.40 -8.84
C GLU A 73 1.69 11.79 -8.35
N VAL A 74 1.75 10.47 -8.17
CA VAL A 74 2.97 9.79 -7.72
C VAL A 74 3.88 9.53 -8.92
N PRO A 75 5.11 10.07 -8.94
CA PRO A 75 6.08 9.78 -10.00
C PRO A 75 6.34 8.28 -10.09
N ALA A 76 6.56 7.79 -11.31
CA ALA A 76 6.88 6.38 -11.57
C ALA A 76 8.07 5.91 -10.72
#